data_AF-A0A960SSY7-F1
#
_entry.id   AF-A0A960SSY7-F1
#
_cell.length_a   1.000
_cell.length_b   1.000
_cell.length_c   1.000
_cell.angle_alpha   90.00
_cell.angle_beta   90.00
_cell.angle_gamma   90.00
#
_symmetry.space_group_name_H-M   'P 1'
#
loop_
_entity.id
_entity.type
_entity.pdbx_description
1 polymer ?
#
loop_
_entity_poly.entity_id
_entity_poly.type
_entity_poly.pdbx_seq_one_letter_code
_entity_poly.pdbx_strand_id
1 'polypeptide(L)'
;LTRAGSLDIPFDVAVQLTGPARNGVDYHYIPSVVHFAAGQPQAVVAVQPIPDDERELPEPVELVIQPGNGHQVDPAGQAATVVIADAGPVITVETVEPLAVVQDSRPGAFLVRRQGMVNETLTVRLGFTGSATMNVDYEHSSPFVTFAPGNTTVVVSIQPRPGASLPDGVETVDLSVLQDVSYTLGAMATARVRLVGATRTFAQWKDIHFPGEPTPAALFATLDFDGDRLSNGTEYAFGFDPTVADPRPAGSPVAVRQAGRFGVRFARPVAVVDVVYDLEVSPDLKTWTPAGDRFETLSGELRAGGLEEITCLEREPAPDGAWLFVRVLPRLP
;
A
#
# COMPACT_ATOMS: atom_id res chain seq x y z
N LEU A 1 26.18 19.88 23.09
CA LEU A 1 27.10 20.54 24.05
C LEU A 1 26.71 22.00 24.18
N THR A 2 26.84 22.55 25.39
CA THR A 2 26.57 23.96 25.70
C THR A 2 27.86 24.65 26.18
N ARG A 3 28.06 25.92 25.80
CA ARG A 3 29.14 26.78 26.27
C ARG A 3 28.53 28.01 26.96
N ALA A 4 29.07 28.36 28.12
CA ALA A 4 28.72 29.57 28.87
C ALA A 4 29.97 30.46 29.06
N GLY A 5 29.76 31.76 29.34
CA GLY A 5 30.84 32.76 29.42
C GLY A 5 30.97 33.57 28.13
N SER A 6 32.18 34.00 27.77
CA SER A 6 32.42 34.74 26.52
C SER A 6 32.18 33.85 25.31
N LEU A 7 31.43 34.38 24.34
CA LEU A 7 31.12 33.72 23.07
C LEU A 7 31.81 34.43 21.89
N ASP A 8 32.62 35.46 22.15
CA ASP A 8 33.08 36.42 21.15
C ASP A 8 34.04 35.82 20.12
N ILE A 9 34.68 34.71 20.47
CA ILE A 9 35.61 33.97 19.62
C ILE A 9 35.13 32.53 19.39
N PRO A 10 35.51 31.93 18.25
CA PRO A 10 35.32 30.49 18.04
C PRO A 10 36.06 29.70 19.13
N PHE A 11 35.56 28.51 19.43
CA PHE A 11 36.12 27.65 20.45
C PHE A 11 35.98 26.19 20.08
N ASP A 12 37.10 25.47 20.16
CA ASP A 12 37.16 24.04 19.92
C ASP A 12 37.25 23.31 21.26
N VAL A 13 36.38 22.32 21.44
CA VAL A 13 36.41 21.46 22.63
C VAL A 13 36.73 20.03 22.22
N ALA A 14 37.74 19.44 22.85
CA ALA A 14 38.06 18.03 22.68
C ALA A 14 37.01 17.17 23.38
N VAL A 15 36.55 16.13 22.69
CA VAL A 15 35.63 15.14 23.21
C VAL A 15 36.20 13.74 22.99
N GLN A 16 35.84 12.82 23.87
CA GLN A 16 36.14 11.41 23.72
C GLN A 16 34.83 10.65 23.62
N LEU A 17 34.75 9.73 22.66
CA LEU A 17 33.65 8.78 22.54
C LEU A 17 34.09 7.44 23.12
N THR A 18 33.28 6.89 24.02
CA THR A 18 33.48 5.60 24.68
C THR A 18 32.20 4.77 24.61
N GLY A 19 32.30 3.49 24.99
CA GLY A 19 31.19 2.53 24.91
C GLY A 19 31.46 1.40 23.90
N PRO A 20 30.58 0.39 23.84
CA PRO A 20 30.70 -0.71 22.89
C PRO A 20 30.51 -0.28 21.43
N ALA A 21 29.60 0.68 21.17
CA ALA A 21 29.40 1.23 19.83
C ALA A 21 30.64 2.00 19.35
N ARG A 22 31.19 1.58 18.22
CA ARG A 22 32.42 2.02 17.60
C ARG A 22 32.18 3.15 16.61
N ASN A 23 32.92 4.23 16.81
CA ASN A 23 32.91 5.41 15.96
C ASN A 23 33.33 5.09 14.51
N GLY A 24 32.45 5.34 13.54
CA GLY A 24 32.67 5.05 12.12
C GLY A 24 32.37 3.61 11.71
N VAL A 25 31.83 2.78 12.61
CA VAL A 25 31.35 1.42 12.33
C VAL A 25 29.85 1.35 12.58
N ASP A 26 29.42 1.55 13.83
CA ASP A 26 28.01 1.39 14.24
C ASP A 26 27.22 2.70 14.11
N TYR A 27 27.96 3.81 14.05
CA TYR A 27 27.44 5.15 13.72
C TYR A 27 28.42 5.92 12.85
N HIS A 28 27.90 6.87 12.08
CA HIS A 28 28.71 7.75 11.25
C HIS A 28 29.82 8.43 12.06
N TYR A 29 31.01 8.54 11.46
CA TYR A 29 32.19 9.05 12.14
C TYR A 29 31.97 10.45 12.74
N ILE A 30 32.19 10.57 14.04
CA ILE A 30 32.17 11.82 14.80
C ILE A 30 33.62 12.22 15.12
N PRO A 31 34.08 13.42 14.72
CA PRO A 31 35.40 13.92 15.08
C PRO A 31 35.58 14.10 16.59
N SER A 32 36.82 13.96 17.09
CA SER A 32 37.16 14.15 18.51
C SER A 32 37.24 15.63 18.94
N VAL A 33 36.86 16.56 18.06
CA VAL A 33 36.84 18.00 18.33
C VAL A 33 35.49 18.55 17.88
N VAL A 34 34.81 19.25 18.77
CA VAL A 34 33.54 19.92 18.49
C VAL A 34 33.79 21.43 18.39
N HIS A 35 33.37 22.02 17.29
CA HIS A 35 33.56 23.43 17.00
C HIS A 35 32.35 24.27 17.43
N PHE A 36 32.60 25.29 18.24
CA PHE A 36 31.67 26.39 18.48
C PHE A 36 32.10 27.59 17.65
N ALA A 37 31.26 28.06 16.73
CA ALA A 37 31.50 29.32 16.05
C ALA A 37 31.35 30.51 17.02
N ALA A 38 31.93 31.66 16.67
CA ALA A 38 31.73 32.90 17.43
C ALA A 38 30.22 33.23 17.53
N GLY A 39 29.79 33.66 18.71
CA GLY A 39 28.40 33.93 19.04
C GLY A 39 27.52 32.70 19.27
N GLN A 40 28.00 31.47 19.02
CA GLN A 40 27.21 30.26 19.22
C GLN A 40 27.38 29.69 20.63
N PRO A 41 26.29 29.57 21.43
CA PRO A 41 26.33 28.96 22.75
C PRO A 41 26.15 27.44 22.73
N GLN A 42 25.80 26.87 21.58
CA GLN A 42 25.45 25.45 21.43
C GLN A 42 26.13 24.85 20.20
N ALA A 43 26.54 23.59 20.35
CA ALA A 43 26.98 22.74 19.25
C ALA A 43 26.30 21.38 19.41
N VAL A 44 25.67 20.88 18.33
CA VAL A 44 24.99 19.58 18.31
C VAL A 44 25.95 18.54 17.76
N VAL A 45 26.09 17.42 18.49
CA VAL A 45 26.79 16.23 18.01
C VAL A 45 25.71 15.21 17.70
N ALA A 46 25.54 14.88 16.42
CA ALA A 46 24.55 13.90 15.99
C ALA A 46 25.19 12.51 15.98
N VAL A 47 24.62 11.58 16.72
CA VAL A 47 24.92 10.14 16.61
C VAL A 47 23.92 9.57 15.61
N GLN A 48 24.38 9.29 14.38
CA GLN A 48 23.56 8.70 13.33
C GLN A 48 23.95 7.23 13.20
N PRO A 49 23.11 6.29 13.65
CA PRO A 49 23.36 4.86 13.48
C PRO A 49 23.55 4.50 12.00
N ILE A 50 24.42 3.53 11.74
CA ILE A 50 24.58 2.92 10.42
C ILE A 50 23.74 1.64 10.42
N PRO A 51 22.67 1.54 9.59
CA PRO A 51 21.88 0.33 9.53
C PRO A 51 22.66 -0.82 8.88
N ASP A 52 22.57 -2.01 9.47
CA ASP A 52 23.05 -3.25 8.87
C ASP A 52 22.10 -4.43 9.17
N ASP A 53 22.55 -5.65 8.82
CA ASP A 53 21.78 -6.89 8.96
C ASP A 53 22.28 -7.76 10.13
N GLU A 54 23.22 -7.27 10.94
CA GLU A 54 23.71 -7.96 12.11
C GLU A 54 22.76 -7.75 13.29
N ARG A 55 22.79 -8.69 14.23
CA ARG A 55 22.00 -8.55 15.45
C ARG A 55 22.88 -8.03 16.54
N GLU A 56 22.49 -6.90 17.10
CA GLU A 56 23.26 -6.20 18.11
C GLU A 56 22.42 -6.02 19.38
N LEU A 57 23.10 -6.04 20.53
CA LEU A 57 22.46 -5.59 21.76
C LEU A 57 22.40 -4.06 21.74
N PRO A 58 21.48 -3.40 22.46
CA PRO A 58 21.51 -1.94 22.58
C PRO A 58 22.88 -1.45 23.06
N GLU A 59 23.51 -0.58 22.28
CA GLU A 59 24.90 -0.17 22.48
C GLU A 59 24.98 1.29 22.94
N PRO A 60 25.43 1.58 24.17
CA PRO A 60 25.63 2.95 24.61
C PRO A 60 26.86 3.58 23.93
N VAL A 61 26.67 4.79 23.39
CA VAL A 61 27.70 5.74 23.00
C VAL A 61 27.77 6.80 24.09
N GLU A 62 28.89 6.86 24.80
CA GLU A 62 29.15 7.89 25.80
C GLU A 62 30.09 8.94 25.23
N LEU A 63 29.66 10.20 25.24
CA LEU A 63 30.49 11.35 24.91
C LEU A 63 30.96 11.99 26.20
N VAL A 64 32.26 12.09 26.39
CA VAL A 64 32.90 12.76 27.53
C VAL A 64 33.65 14.00 27.05
N ILE A 65 33.36 15.14 27.67
CA ILE A 65 34.07 16.40 27.43
C ILE A 65 35.43 16.33 28.10
N GLN A 66 36.51 16.52 27.32
CA GLN A 66 37.86 16.49 27.86
C GLN A 66 38.21 17.84 28.53
N PRO A 67 38.92 17.82 29.66
CA PRO A 67 39.50 19.04 30.23
C PRO A 67 40.54 19.62 29.27
N GLY A 68 40.67 20.95 29.25
CA GLY A 68 41.63 21.63 28.39
C GLY A 68 41.84 23.08 28.81
N ASN A 69 42.70 23.76 28.06
CA ASN A 69 42.97 25.17 28.29
C ASN A 69 41.82 26.02 27.74
N GLY A 70 41.40 27.04 28.51
CA GLY A 70 40.42 28.02 28.06
C GLY A 70 38.96 27.70 28.42
N HIS A 71 38.70 26.58 29.11
CA HIS A 71 37.38 26.27 29.66
C HIS A 71 37.47 25.52 30.99
N GLN A 72 36.36 25.52 31.72
CA GLN A 72 36.10 24.59 32.81
C GLN A 72 34.94 23.68 32.40
N VAL A 73 35.06 22.39 32.68
CA VAL A 73 33.96 21.44 32.44
C VAL A 73 33.05 21.46 33.66
N ASP A 74 31.76 21.67 33.45
CA ASP A 74 30.75 21.51 34.49
C ASP A 74 30.71 20.03 34.91
N PRO A 75 31.02 19.67 36.16
CA PRO A 75 30.99 18.28 36.61
C PRO A 75 29.62 17.60 36.40
N ALA A 76 28.53 18.36 36.42
CA ALA A 76 27.18 17.84 36.21
C ALA A 76 26.87 17.54 34.73
N GLY A 77 27.63 18.13 33.80
CA GLY A 77 27.44 18.02 32.35
C GLY A 77 28.64 17.44 31.61
N GLN A 78 29.57 16.79 32.31
CA GLN A 78 30.82 16.31 31.74
C GLN A 78 30.65 15.18 30.71
N ALA A 79 29.55 14.44 30.79
CA ALA A 79 29.28 13.30 29.92
C ALA A 79 27.80 13.24 29.52
N ALA A 80 27.55 12.67 28.34
CA ALA A 80 26.22 12.36 27.84
C ALA A 80 26.22 10.98 27.18
N THR A 81 25.14 10.22 27.36
CA THR A 81 24.99 8.90 26.76
C THR A 81 23.83 8.90 25.79
N VAL A 82 24.05 8.33 24.61
CA VAL A 82 23.01 7.93 23.65
C VAL A 82 23.09 6.42 23.53
N VAL A 83 21.95 5.73 23.44
CA VAL A 83 21.93 4.28 23.19
C VAL A 83 21.50 4.07 21.74
N ILE A 84 22.34 3.38 20.97
CA ILE A 84 21.99 2.88 19.65
C ILE A 84 21.18 1.61 19.87
N ALA A 85 19.93 1.62 19.41
CA ALA A 85 19.11 0.43 19.38
C ALA A 85 19.21 -0.22 18.00
N ASP A 86 19.31 -1.54 17.98
CA ASP A 86 19.28 -2.32 16.76
C ASP A 86 17.90 -2.21 16.06
N ALA A 87 17.91 -2.15 14.74
CA ALA A 87 16.71 -2.12 13.93
C ALA A 87 16.21 -3.55 13.70
N GLY A 88 15.28 -3.98 14.56
CA GLY A 88 14.63 -5.28 14.42
C GLY A 88 13.92 -5.45 13.05
N PRO A 89 13.59 -6.70 12.66
CA PRO A 89 12.94 -6.97 11.38
C PRO A 89 11.65 -6.16 11.19
N VAL A 90 11.42 -5.68 9.97
CA VAL A 90 10.17 -5.03 9.57
C VAL A 90 9.40 -5.98 8.67
N ILE A 91 8.14 -6.27 9.02
CA ILE A 91 7.27 -7.15 8.23
C ILE A 91 6.21 -6.33 7.50
N THR A 92 6.09 -6.58 6.20
CA THR A 92 5.02 -6.05 5.35
C THR A 92 4.29 -7.18 4.64
N VAL A 93 3.08 -6.90 4.18
CA VAL A 93 2.32 -7.80 3.31
C VAL A 93 1.72 -7.01 2.16
N GLU A 94 1.68 -7.62 0.99
CA GLU A 94 0.92 -7.13 -0.16
C GLU A 94 0.14 -8.25 -0.82
N THR A 95 -0.87 -7.89 -1.61
CA THR A 95 -1.57 -8.81 -2.50
C THR A 95 -0.80 -8.90 -3.81
N VAL A 96 -0.39 -10.11 -4.21
CA VAL A 96 0.28 -10.35 -5.50
C VAL A 96 -0.63 -11.03 -6.52
N GLU A 97 -1.62 -11.79 -6.05
CA GLU A 97 -2.70 -12.33 -6.89
C GLU A 97 -4.04 -11.98 -6.25
N PRO A 98 -4.70 -10.90 -6.70
CA PRO A 98 -5.85 -10.32 -5.99
C PRO A 98 -7.15 -11.09 -6.16
N LEU A 99 -7.20 -12.09 -7.03
CA LEU A 99 -8.42 -12.79 -7.40
C LEU A 99 -8.25 -14.32 -7.33
N ALA A 100 -8.91 -14.93 -6.35
CA ALA A 100 -9.15 -16.37 -6.28
C ALA A 100 -10.44 -16.73 -7.03
N VAL A 101 -10.47 -17.85 -7.75
CA VAL A 101 -11.59 -18.26 -8.60
C VAL A 101 -11.98 -19.71 -8.34
N VAL A 102 -13.25 -19.92 -7.97
CA VAL A 102 -13.76 -21.25 -7.58
C VAL A 102 -13.82 -22.21 -8.77
N GLN A 103 -14.34 -21.78 -9.93
CA GLN A 103 -14.63 -22.65 -11.08
C GLN A 103 -13.40 -23.40 -11.62
N ASP A 104 -12.24 -22.74 -11.67
CA ASP A 104 -10.98 -23.31 -12.16
C ASP A 104 -9.96 -23.58 -11.03
N SER A 105 -10.39 -23.44 -9.76
CA SER A 105 -9.54 -23.59 -8.58
C SER A 105 -8.30 -22.68 -8.59
N ARG A 106 -8.38 -21.51 -9.24
CA ARG A 106 -7.26 -20.57 -9.31
C ARG A 106 -7.05 -19.86 -7.98
N PRO A 107 -5.86 -19.95 -7.36
CA PRO A 107 -5.60 -19.32 -6.07
C PRO A 107 -5.42 -17.81 -6.18
N GLY A 108 -5.80 -17.10 -5.11
CA GLY A 108 -5.28 -15.77 -4.82
C GLY A 108 -4.04 -15.90 -3.93
N ALA A 109 -3.25 -14.84 -3.80
CA ALA A 109 -1.99 -14.90 -3.06
C ALA A 109 -1.57 -13.56 -2.47
N PHE A 110 -0.98 -13.67 -1.28
CA PHE A 110 -0.26 -12.61 -0.60
C PHE A 110 1.23 -12.87 -0.62
N LEU A 111 2.02 -11.81 -0.60
CA LEU A 111 3.46 -11.87 -0.40
C LEU A 111 3.81 -11.17 0.91
N VAL A 112 4.27 -11.93 1.89
CA VAL A 112 4.81 -11.39 3.15
C VAL A 112 6.29 -11.12 2.95
N ARG A 113 6.74 -9.90 3.22
CA ARG A 113 8.14 -9.50 3.10
C ARG A 113 8.73 -9.17 4.46
N ARG A 114 9.99 -9.55 4.64
CA ARG A 114 10.88 -9.19 5.74
C ARG A 114 11.98 -8.27 5.24
N GLN A 115 12.19 -7.16 5.93
CA GLN A 115 13.27 -6.20 5.71
C GLN A 115 14.08 -6.01 7.01
N GLY A 116 15.30 -5.48 6.90
CA GLY A 116 16.26 -5.38 8.00
C GLY A 116 16.88 -6.75 8.30
N MET A 117 17.16 -7.02 9.57
CA MET A 117 17.79 -8.25 10.05
C MET A 117 17.19 -9.53 9.44
N VAL A 118 18.02 -10.32 8.73
CA VAL A 118 17.65 -11.58 8.03
C VAL A 118 18.45 -12.81 8.47
N ASN A 119 19.46 -12.63 9.31
CA ASN A 119 20.40 -13.67 9.74
C ASN A 119 19.78 -14.78 10.63
N GLU A 120 18.67 -14.52 11.30
CA GLU A 120 17.98 -15.49 12.16
C GLU A 120 16.64 -15.97 11.57
N THR A 121 16.19 -17.16 11.99
CA THR A 121 14.82 -17.61 11.70
C THR A 121 13.80 -16.69 12.36
N LEU A 122 12.77 -16.26 11.61
CA LEU A 122 11.67 -15.47 12.15
C LEU A 122 10.32 -16.11 11.83
N THR A 123 9.48 -16.31 12.85
CA THR A 123 8.10 -16.75 12.68
C THR A 123 7.14 -15.57 12.86
N VAL A 124 6.30 -15.36 11.86
CA VAL A 124 5.31 -14.30 11.79
C VAL A 124 3.91 -14.90 11.92
N ARG A 125 3.09 -14.32 12.78
CA ARG A 125 1.68 -14.73 12.95
C ARG A 125 0.77 -13.92 12.02
N LEU A 126 -0.15 -14.62 11.38
CA LEU A 126 -1.11 -14.04 10.44
C LEU A 126 -2.52 -14.12 11.03
N GLY A 127 -3.28 -13.04 10.88
CA GLY A 127 -4.72 -13.00 11.11
C GLY A 127 -5.45 -13.07 9.78
N PHE A 128 -6.55 -13.82 9.74
CA PHE A 128 -7.44 -13.91 8.58
C PHE A 128 -8.85 -13.47 8.99
N THR A 129 -9.37 -12.49 8.26
CA THR A 129 -10.73 -11.96 8.38
C THR A 129 -11.32 -11.81 6.97
N GLY A 130 -12.43 -11.08 6.83
CA GLY A 130 -13.14 -10.91 5.57
C GLY A 130 -14.50 -11.59 5.60
N SER A 131 -15.20 -11.61 4.47
CA SER A 131 -16.52 -12.26 4.37
C SER A 131 -16.43 -13.75 4.05
N ALA A 132 -15.33 -14.23 3.47
CA ALA A 132 -15.14 -15.63 3.16
C ALA A 132 -14.82 -16.44 4.41
N THR A 133 -15.39 -17.64 4.52
CA THR A 133 -15.22 -18.53 5.67
C THR A 133 -14.14 -19.59 5.38
N MET A 134 -13.12 -19.67 6.22
CA MET A 134 -12.06 -20.68 6.12
C MET A 134 -12.66 -22.10 6.26
N ASN A 135 -12.18 -23.03 5.44
CA ASN A 135 -12.67 -24.41 5.30
C ASN A 135 -14.11 -24.55 4.77
N VAL A 136 -14.75 -23.45 4.37
CA VAL A 136 -16.03 -23.45 3.63
C VAL A 136 -15.78 -22.92 2.23
N ASP A 137 -15.27 -21.70 2.11
CA ASP A 137 -15.09 -20.99 0.83
C ASP A 137 -13.66 -21.08 0.32
N TYR A 138 -12.69 -21.12 1.24
CA TYR A 138 -11.27 -21.23 0.91
C TYR A 138 -10.49 -22.00 1.98
N GLU A 139 -9.25 -22.37 1.65
CA GLU A 139 -8.25 -22.90 2.57
C GLU A 139 -6.92 -22.16 2.37
N HIS A 140 -6.07 -22.17 3.41
CA HIS A 140 -4.71 -21.66 3.36
C HIS A 140 -3.76 -22.64 4.07
N SER A 141 -2.47 -22.58 3.75
CA SER A 141 -1.49 -23.56 4.23
C SER A 141 -1.21 -23.48 5.73
N SER A 142 -1.14 -22.26 6.30
CA SER A 142 -0.80 -22.06 7.72
C SER A 142 -1.17 -20.64 8.18
N PRO A 143 -1.58 -20.44 9.45
CA PRO A 143 -1.69 -19.11 10.06
C PRO A 143 -0.35 -18.52 10.50
N PHE A 144 0.75 -19.18 10.14
CA PHE A 144 2.12 -18.75 10.41
C PHE A 144 2.94 -18.77 9.13
N VAL A 145 3.84 -17.79 9.02
CA VAL A 145 4.91 -17.77 8.02
C VAL A 145 6.25 -17.85 8.75
N THR A 146 7.15 -18.70 8.26
CA THR A 146 8.50 -18.80 8.81
C THR A 146 9.53 -18.39 7.75
N PHE A 147 10.29 -17.34 8.06
CA PHE A 147 11.47 -16.95 7.30
C PHE A 147 12.68 -17.71 7.86
N ALA A 148 13.29 -18.58 7.07
CA ALA A 148 14.60 -19.12 7.39
C ALA A 148 15.67 -18.01 7.28
N PRO A 149 16.88 -18.20 7.84
CA PRO A 149 18.00 -17.27 7.65
C PRO A 149 18.23 -16.94 6.18
N GLY A 150 18.35 -15.65 5.86
CA GLY A 150 18.53 -15.12 4.51
C GLY A 150 17.24 -15.00 3.68
N ASN A 151 16.13 -15.60 4.09
CA ASN A 151 14.86 -15.49 3.36
C ASN A 151 14.17 -14.16 3.69
N THR A 152 13.78 -13.42 2.65
CA THR A 152 13.12 -12.12 2.76
C THR A 152 11.66 -12.14 2.32
N THR A 153 11.19 -13.22 1.68
CA THR A 153 9.82 -13.29 1.16
C THR A 153 9.20 -14.66 1.36
N VAL A 154 7.91 -14.71 1.68
CA VAL A 154 7.09 -15.94 1.68
C VAL A 154 5.73 -15.65 1.06
N VAL A 155 5.28 -16.54 0.18
CA VAL A 155 3.96 -16.49 -0.44
C VAL A 155 2.94 -17.23 0.43
N VAL A 156 1.80 -16.59 0.67
CA VAL A 156 0.64 -17.20 1.33
C VAL A 156 -0.45 -17.35 0.29
N SER A 157 -0.76 -18.60 -0.06
CA SER A 157 -1.80 -18.93 -1.04
C SER A 157 -3.17 -19.05 -0.39
N ILE A 158 -4.17 -18.45 -1.02
CA ILE A 158 -5.59 -18.57 -0.70
C ILE A 158 -6.20 -19.47 -1.76
N GLN A 159 -6.36 -20.75 -1.41
CA GLN A 159 -6.91 -21.74 -2.33
C GLN A 159 -8.43 -21.74 -2.21
N PRO A 160 -9.18 -21.40 -3.26
CA PRO A 160 -10.63 -21.52 -3.24
C PRO A 160 -11.05 -22.99 -3.11
N ARG A 161 -12.11 -23.26 -2.32
CA ARG A 161 -12.64 -24.61 -2.20
C ARG A 161 -13.55 -24.93 -3.39
N PRO A 162 -13.37 -26.10 -4.03
CA PRO A 162 -14.26 -26.52 -5.11
C PRO A 162 -15.73 -26.57 -4.64
N GLY A 163 -16.61 -25.92 -5.40
CA GLY A 163 -18.04 -25.86 -5.10
C GLY A 163 -18.45 -24.86 -4.01
N ALA A 164 -17.54 -23.99 -3.56
CA ALA A 164 -17.89 -22.87 -2.68
C ALA A 164 -19.01 -22.02 -3.31
N SER A 165 -20.00 -21.65 -2.50
CA SER A 165 -21.15 -20.86 -2.91
C SER A 165 -21.01 -19.46 -2.32
N LEU A 166 -20.89 -18.45 -3.19
CA LEU A 166 -20.67 -17.06 -2.80
C LEU A 166 -21.98 -16.27 -3.01
N PRO A 167 -22.81 -16.06 -1.98
CA PRO A 167 -24.18 -15.56 -2.14
C PRO A 167 -24.23 -14.16 -2.78
N ASP A 168 -23.27 -13.31 -2.42
CA ASP A 168 -23.15 -11.95 -2.95
C ASP A 168 -22.31 -11.88 -4.23
N GLY A 169 -21.96 -13.03 -4.84
CA GLY A 169 -21.16 -13.12 -6.06
C GLY A 169 -19.65 -12.90 -5.87
N VAL A 170 -19.26 -12.32 -4.74
CA VAL A 170 -17.86 -12.09 -4.34
C VAL A 170 -17.74 -12.14 -2.82
N GLU A 171 -16.64 -12.69 -2.33
CA GLU A 171 -16.27 -12.63 -0.91
C GLU A 171 -14.80 -12.20 -0.75
N THR A 172 -14.38 -11.85 0.47
CA THR A 172 -13.00 -11.43 0.74
C THR A 172 -12.29 -12.32 1.74
N VAL A 173 -10.98 -12.44 1.52
CA VAL A 173 -10.03 -12.87 2.53
C VAL A 173 -9.11 -11.68 2.80
N ASP A 174 -9.14 -11.19 4.03
CA ASP A 174 -8.30 -10.11 4.51
C ASP A 174 -7.22 -10.68 5.42
N LEU A 175 -5.97 -10.57 5.00
CA LEU A 175 -4.81 -10.99 5.78
C LEU A 175 -4.25 -9.79 6.56
N SER A 176 -4.00 -9.97 7.85
CA SER A 176 -3.24 -9.03 8.68
C SER A 176 -2.00 -9.68 9.27
N VAL A 177 -0.89 -8.94 9.31
CA VAL A 177 0.29 -9.34 10.07
C VAL A 177 0.05 -8.95 11.52
N LEU A 178 0.02 -9.93 12.42
CA LEU A 178 -0.25 -9.68 13.84
C LEU A 178 1.00 -9.10 14.52
N GLN A 179 0.80 -8.26 15.53
CA GLN A 179 1.90 -7.70 16.31
C GLN A 179 2.65 -8.79 17.09
N ASP A 180 3.98 -8.65 17.16
CA ASP A 180 4.87 -9.42 18.02
C ASP A 180 6.01 -8.51 18.50
N VAL A 181 6.72 -8.91 19.56
CA VAL A 181 7.90 -8.17 20.05
C VAL A 181 9.14 -8.41 19.18
N SER A 182 9.14 -9.49 18.39
CA SER A 182 10.28 -9.95 17.58
C SER A 182 10.41 -9.22 16.24
N TYR A 183 9.45 -8.37 15.89
CA TYR A 183 9.46 -7.55 14.67
C TYR A 183 8.56 -6.33 14.82
N THR A 184 8.73 -5.38 13.92
CA THR A 184 7.82 -4.24 13.77
C THR A 184 6.96 -4.42 12.51
N LEU A 185 5.76 -3.83 12.53
CA LEU A 185 4.90 -3.80 11.37
C LEU A 185 5.29 -2.62 10.47
N GLY A 186 5.51 -2.89 9.19
CA GLY A 186 5.67 -1.83 8.20
C GLY A 186 4.34 -1.15 7.88
N ALA A 187 4.38 -0.12 7.03
CA ALA A 187 3.19 0.67 6.67
C ALA A 187 2.06 -0.19 6.06
N MET A 188 2.42 -1.24 5.32
CA MET A 188 1.50 -2.22 4.73
C MET A 188 1.48 -3.49 5.58
N ALA A 189 0.57 -3.55 6.55
CA ALA A 189 0.40 -4.72 7.43
C ALA A 189 -0.91 -5.48 7.20
N THR A 190 -1.71 -5.05 6.23
CA THR A 190 -2.94 -5.72 5.79
C THR A 190 -2.99 -5.82 4.27
N ALA A 191 -3.61 -6.88 3.77
CA ALA A 191 -3.79 -7.14 2.35
C ALA A 191 -5.12 -7.88 2.12
N ARG A 192 -5.68 -7.77 0.91
CA ARG A 192 -6.97 -8.38 0.55
C ARG A 192 -6.87 -9.22 -0.72
N VAL A 193 -7.48 -10.41 -0.68
CA VAL A 193 -7.81 -11.23 -1.85
C VAL A 193 -9.33 -11.26 -1.99
N ARG A 194 -9.81 -11.19 -3.23
CA ARG A 194 -11.23 -11.38 -3.57
C ARG A 194 -11.43 -12.79 -4.08
N LEU A 195 -12.50 -13.42 -3.65
CA LEU A 195 -12.94 -14.73 -4.07
C LEU A 195 -14.18 -14.57 -4.95
N VAL A 196 -14.14 -15.10 -6.17
CA VAL A 196 -15.28 -15.10 -7.11
C VAL A 196 -15.59 -16.51 -7.59
N GLY A 197 -16.84 -16.75 -7.96
CA GLY A 197 -17.26 -18.06 -8.46
C GLY A 197 -16.59 -18.39 -9.79
N ALA A 198 -16.56 -17.43 -10.69
CA ALA A 198 -16.00 -17.53 -12.04
C ALA A 198 -15.50 -16.15 -12.48
N THR A 199 -14.55 -16.14 -13.40
CA THR A 199 -14.31 -14.93 -14.22
C THR A 199 -15.16 -14.97 -15.46
N ARG A 200 -15.46 -13.80 -16.01
CA ARG A 200 -16.27 -13.68 -17.21
C ARG A 200 -15.59 -12.73 -18.16
N THR A 201 -15.40 -13.16 -19.40
CA THR A 201 -15.02 -12.31 -20.55
C THR A 201 -16.27 -11.77 -21.24
N PHE A 202 -16.12 -10.74 -22.07
CA PHE A 202 -17.25 -10.20 -22.83
C PHE A 202 -17.88 -11.23 -23.77
N ALA A 203 -17.07 -12.05 -24.43
CA ALA A 203 -17.56 -13.12 -25.31
C ALA A 203 -18.44 -14.12 -24.55
N GLN A 204 -17.99 -14.57 -23.38
CA GLN A 204 -18.78 -15.47 -22.53
C GLN A 204 -20.05 -14.81 -22.01
N TRP A 205 -19.97 -13.53 -21.64
CA TRP A 205 -21.14 -12.76 -21.23
C TRP A 205 -22.17 -12.68 -22.36
N LYS A 206 -21.72 -12.39 -23.58
CA LYS A 206 -22.59 -12.35 -24.77
C LYS A 206 -23.31 -13.68 -24.99
N ASP A 207 -22.60 -14.80 -24.90
CA ASP A 207 -23.19 -16.13 -25.12
C ASP A 207 -24.23 -16.50 -24.06
N ILE A 208 -24.08 -15.99 -22.83
CA ILE A 208 -25.01 -16.23 -21.72
C ILE A 208 -26.28 -15.36 -21.86
N HIS A 209 -26.11 -14.07 -22.15
CA HIS A 209 -27.23 -13.12 -22.17
C HIS A 209 -27.97 -13.09 -23.52
N PHE A 210 -27.26 -13.42 -24.61
CA PHE A 210 -27.77 -13.40 -25.98
C PHE A 210 -27.47 -14.71 -26.71
N PRO A 211 -28.01 -15.85 -26.22
CA PRO A 211 -27.73 -17.15 -26.80
C PRO A 211 -28.19 -17.21 -28.27
N GLY A 212 -27.25 -17.52 -29.17
CA GLY A 212 -27.50 -17.64 -30.61
C GLY A 212 -27.35 -16.34 -31.40
N GLU A 213 -27.01 -15.22 -30.78
CA GLU A 213 -26.74 -13.96 -31.48
C GLU A 213 -25.47 -14.07 -32.34
N PRO A 214 -25.54 -13.94 -33.68
CA PRO A 214 -24.42 -14.23 -34.57
C PRO A 214 -23.39 -13.10 -34.66
N THR A 215 -23.70 -11.88 -34.18
CA THR A 215 -22.78 -10.74 -34.31
C THR A 215 -21.45 -10.99 -33.60
N PRO A 216 -20.29 -10.78 -34.25
CA PRO A 216 -18.98 -10.90 -33.62
C PRO A 216 -18.87 -10.02 -32.37
N ALA A 217 -18.23 -10.53 -31.31
CA ALA A 217 -18.16 -9.87 -30.01
C ALA A 217 -17.67 -8.40 -30.08
N ALA A 218 -16.61 -8.12 -30.83
CA ALA A 218 -16.09 -6.76 -30.96
C ALA A 218 -17.11 -5.77 -31.56
N LEU A 219 -17.91 -6.20 -32.54
CA LEU A 219 -18.97 -5.37 -33.11
C LEU A 219 -20.15 -5.29 -32.15
N PHE A 220 -20.54 -6.41 -31.56
CA PHE A 220 -21.67 -6.48 -30.63
C PHE A 220 -21.48 -5.58 -29.41
N ALA A 221 -20.25 -5.46 -28.91
CA ALA A 221 -19.88 -4.56 -27.81
C ALA A 221 -20.24 -3.09 -28.09
N THR A 222 -20.30 -2.68 -29.36
CA THR A 222 -20.61 -1.30 -29.77
C THR A 222 -22.10 -1.05 -30.03
N LEU A 223 -22.90 -2.12 -30.09
CA LEU A 223 -24.34 -2.01 -30.28
C LEU A 223 -25.03 -1.67 -28.96
N ASP A 224 -26.22 -1.10 -29.07
CA ASP A 224 -27.13 -0.78 -27.97
C ASP A 224 -28.37 -1.63 -28.22
N PHE A 225 -28.47 -2.76 -27.50
CA PHE A 225 -29.47 -3.79 -27.80
C PHE A 225 -30.87 -3.38 -27.32
N ASP A 226 -30.98 -2.71 -26.18
CA ASP A 226 -32.24 -2.33 -25.56
C ASP A 226 -32.67 -0.87 -25.82
N GLY A 227 -31.79 -0.07 -26.42
CA GLY A 227 -32.08 1.26 -26.95
C GLY A 227 -31.97 2.38 -25.93
N ASP A 228 -31.24 2.18 -24.83
CA ASP A 228 -31.11 3.15 -23.74
C ASP A 228 -29.91 4.10 -23.86
N ARG A 229 -29.12 3.94 -24.94
CA ARG A 229 -27.88 4.67 -25.27
C ARG A 229 -26.65 4.21 -24.51
N LEU A 230 -26.72 3.08 -23.82
CA LEU A 230 -25.57 2.35 -23.33
C LEU A 230 -25.23 1.24 -24.33
N SER A 231 -23.95 1.11 -24.66
CA SER A 231 -23.52 0.00 -25.50
C SER A 231 -23.46 -1.29 -24.67
N ASN A 232 -23.68 -2.45 -25.29
CA ASN A 232 -23.56 -3.75 -24.63
C ASN A 232 -22.19 -3.92 -23.92
N GLY A 233 -21.12 -3.35 -24.49
CA GLY A 233 -19.79 -3.35 -23.86
C GLY A 233 -19.72 -2.49 -22.60
N THR A 234 -20.46 -1.38 -22.56
CA THR A 234 -20.62 -0.53 -21.37
C THR A 234 -21.41 -1.27 -20.30
N GLU A 235 -22.50 -1.91 -20.67
CA GLU A 235 -23.32 -2.68 -19.74
C GLU A 235 -22.56 -3.85 -19.14
N TYR A 236 -21.83 -4.60 -19.97
CA TYR A 236 -20.93 -5.63 -19.51
C TYR A 236 -19.89 -5.10 -18.51
N ALA A 237 -19.22 -4.00 -18.86
CA ALA A 237 -18.18 -3.42 -18.03
C ALA A 237 -18.72 -3.03 -16.65
N PHE A 238 -19.84 -2.32 -16.59
CA PHE A 238 -20.39 -1.86 -15.32
C PHE A 238 -21.32 -2.88 -14.62
N GLY A 239 -21.62 -4.01 -15.27
CA GLY A 239 -22.49 -5.06 -14.73
C GLY A 239 -23.97 -4.73 -14.78
N PHE A 240 -24.41 -3.99 -15.80
CA PHE A 240 -25.82 -3.65 -16.03
C PHE A 240 -26.56 -4.79 -16.74
N ASP A 241 -27.90 -4.74 -16.72
CA ASP A 241 -28.75 -5.72 -17.39
C ASP A 241 -28.98 -5.30 -18.85
N PRO A 242 -28.41 -6.03 -19.83
CA PRO A 242 -28.41 -5.60 -21.23
C PRO A 242 -29.71 -5.84 -21.99
N THR A 243 -30.76 -6.20 -21.26
CA THR A 243 -32.09 -6.48 -21.81
C THR A 243 -33.15 -5.54 -21.27
N VAL A 244 -32.78 -4.59 -20.41
CA VAL A 244 -33.70 -3.70 -19.71
C VAL A 244 -33.22 -2.27 -19.87
N ALA A 245 -33.90 -1.55 -20.77
CA ALA A 245 -33.57 -0.16 -21.08
C ALA A 245 -33.57 0.73 -19.82
N ASP A 246 -32.39 1.14 -19.38
CA ASP A 246 -32.17 2.04 -18.24
C ASP A 246 -30.98 2.95 -18.53
N PRO A 247 -31.20 4.20 -18.97
CA PRO A 247 -30.13 5.09 -19.40
C PRO A 247 -29.21 5.55 -18.26
N ARG A 248 -29.52 5.20 -17.00
CA ARG A 248 -28.67 5.54 -15.85
C ARG A 248 -28.76 4.51 -14.71
N PRO A 249 -28.28 3.27 -14.93
CA PRO A 249 -28.40 2.21 -13.94
C PRO A 249 -27.63 2.52 -12.66
N ALA A 250 -28.07 1.93 -11.55
CA ALA A 250 -27.36 2.03 -10.29
C ALA A 250 -25.91 1.51 -10.45
N GLY A 251 -24.94 2.30 -9.98
CA GLY A 251 -23.52 2.01 -10.20
C GLY A 251 -22.88 2.76 -11.38
N SER A 252 -23.69 3.45 -12.19
CA SER A 252 -23.18 4.38 -13.22
C SER A 252 -22.19 5.40 -12.63
N PRO A 253 -21.18 5.85 -13.42
CA PRO A 253 -20.27 6.90 -13.01
C PRO A 253 -20.99 8.17 -12.55
N VAL A 254 -20.68 8.60 -11.33
CA VAL A 254 -21.19 9.84 -10.70
C VAL A 254 -20.02 10.69 -10.22
N ALA A 255 -20.14 12.01 -10.40
CA ALA A 255 -19.17 12.94 -9.84
C ALA A 255 -19.20 12.92 -8.32
N VAL A 256 -18.03 13.01 -7.69
CA VAL A 256 -17.86 13.08 -6.24
C VAL A 256 -16.91 14.19 -5.85
N ARG A 257 -17.07 14.71 -4.63
CA ARG A 257 -16.14 15.66 -4.01
C ARG A 257 -15.86 15.26 -2.57
N GLN A 258 -14.59 15.06 -2.24
CA GLN A 258 -14.15 14.64 -0.91
C GLN A 258 -12.93 15.46 -0.48
N ALA A 259 -13.01 16.12 0.68
CA ALA A 259 -11.92 16.95 1.22
C ALA A 259 -11.36 17.98 0.21
N GLY A 260 -12.24 18.57 -0.62
CA GLY A 260 -11.85 19.54 -1.64
C GLY A 260 -11.36 18.95 -2.97
N ARG A 261 -11.18 17.63 -3.06
CA ARG A 261 -10.73 16.92 -4.26
C ARG A 261 -11.93 16.47 -5.10
N PHE A 262 -11.89 16.71 -6.41
CA PHE A 262 -12.94 16.24 -7.32
C PHE A 262 -12.64 14.82 -7.79
N GLY A 263 -13.67 14.11 -8.23
CA GLY A 263 -13.52 12.75 -8.68
C GLY A 263 -14.75 12.15 -9.33
N VAL A 264 -14.63 10.87 -9.65
CA VAL A 264 -15.71 10.04 -10.16
C VAL A 264 -15.80 8.76 -9.36
N ARG A 265 -17.03 8.31 -9.11
CA ARG A 265 -17.33 7.07 -8.42
C ARG A 265 -18.24 6.21 -9.27
N PHE A 266 -17.95 4.93 -9.39
CA PHE A 266 -18.72 3.98 -10.20
C PHE A 266 -18.62 2.58 -9.58
N ALA A 267 -19.50 1.66 -9.99
CA ALA A 267 -19.41 0.26 -9.61
C ALA A 267 -18.93 -0.58 -10.79
N ARG A 268 -18.19 -1.66 -10.54
CA ARG A 268 -17.84 -2.65 -11.57
C ARG A 268 -17.89 -4.07 -11.02
N PRO A 269 -18.14 -5.11 -11.85
CA PRO A 269 -18.04 -6.49 -11.41
C PRO A 269 -16.59 -6.88 -11.14
N VAL A 270 -16.33 -7.50 -9.99
CA VAL A 270 -15.02 -8.04 -9.61
C VAL A 270 -14.61 -9.19 -10.54
N ALA A 271 -15.58 -9.95 -11.05
CA ALA A 271 -15.37 -11.10 -11.92
C ALA A 271 -15.01 -10.74 -13.37
N VAL A 272 -15.10 -9.46 -13.75
CA VAL A 272 -14.74 -8.96 -15.09
C VAL A 272 -13.24 -8.63 -15.08
N VAL A 273 -12.49 -9.32 -15.95
CA VAL A 273 -11.01 -9.29 -15.96
C VAL A 273 -10.42 -8.81 -17.27
N ASP A 274 -11.24 -8.63 -18.31
CA ASP A 274 -10.86 -8.16 -19.64
C ASP A 274 -11.40 -6.73 -19.90
N VAL A 275 -11.58 -5.92 -18.86
CA VAL A 275 -11.94 -4.51 -19.00
C VAL A 275 -10.90 -3.62 -18.33
N VAL A 276 -10.40 -2.65 -19.09
CA VAL A 276 -9.59 -1.54 -18.58
C VAL A 276 -10.47 -0.31 -18.46
N TYR A 277 -10.43 0.37 -17.32
CA TYR A 277 -11.18 1.60 -17.08
C TYR A 277 -10.25 2.80 -17.20
N ASP A 278 -10.32 3.51 -18.32
CA ASP A 278 -9.55 4.74 -18.49
C ASP A 278 -10.33 5.93 -17.96
N LEU A 279 -9.62 6.82 -17.30
CA LEU A 279 -10.14 8.13 -16.94
C LEU A 279 -9.67 9.14 -17.96
N GLU A 280 -10.61 9.95 -18.44
CA GLU A 280 -10.32 11.12 -19.24
C GLU A 280 -10.91 12.37 -18.60
N VAL A 281 -10.23 13.48 -18.83
CA VAL A 281 -10.63 14.78 -18.34
C VAL A 281 -10.85 15.74 -19.50
N SER A 282 -11.75 16.69 -19.31
CA SER A 282 -12.02 17.73 -20.30
C SER A 282 -12.29 19.09 -19.63
N PRO A 283 -11.71 20.17 -20.17
CA PRO A 283 -12.02 21.53 -19.75
C PRO A 283 -13.17 22.15 -20.57
N ASP A 284 -13.85 21.43 -21.47
CA ASP A 284 -14.87 22.04 -22.36
C ASP A 284 -15.93 21.05 -22.89
N LEU A 285 -15.93 19.79 -22.44
CA LEU A 285 -16.71 18.65 -22.95
C LEU A 285 -16.40 18.24 -24.39
N LYS A 286 -15.43 18.86 -25.05
CA LYS A 286 -15.09 18.61 -26.46
C LYS A 286 -13.72 17.97 -26.59
N THR A 287 -12.73 18.56 -25.93
CA THR A 287 -11.35 18.10 -25.92
C THR A 287 -11.16 17.21 -24.71
N TRP A 288 -10.92 15.93 -24.96
CA TRP A 288 -10.70 14.93 -23.93
C TRP A 288 -9.24 14.48 -23.94
N THR A 289 -8.63 14.38 -22.76
CA THR A 289 -7.27 13.91 -22.58
C THR A 289 -7.21 12.87 -21.47
N PRO A 290 -6.32 11.86 -21.56
CA PRO A 290 -6.10 10.93 -20.46
C PRO A 290 -5.82 11.65 -19.15
N ALA A 291 -6.41 11.17 -18.06
CA ALA A 291 -6.25 11.77 -16.74
C ALA A 291 -4.84 11.58 -16.16
N GLY A 292 -4.10 10.56 -16.62
CA GLY A 292 -2.74 10.28 -16.18
C GLY A 292 -2.65 9.98 -14.68
N ASP A 293 -1.61 10.51 -14.04
CA ASP A 293 -1.37 10.37 -12.60
C ASP A 293 -2.14 11.38 -11.73
N ARG A 294 -2.95 12.27 -12.34
CA ARG A 294 -3.73 13.30 -11.64
C ARG A 294 -4.69 12.69 -10.61
N PHE A 295 -5.17 11.47 -10.85
CA PHE A 295 -6.11 10.78 -9.98
C PHE A 295 -5.43 9.61 -9.26
N GLU A 296 -5.80 9.41 -8.00
CA GLU A 296 -5.62 8.14 -7.31
C GLU A 296 -6.92 7.33 -7.38
N THR A 297 -6.79 6.00 -7.47
CA THR A 297 -7.92 5.09 -7.48
C THR A 297 -8.03 4.40 -6.14
N LEU A 298 -9.18 4.55 -5.50
CA LEU A 298 -9.53 3.95 -4.23
C LEU A 298 -10.55 2.85 -4.50
N SER A 299 -10.20 1.61 -4.16
CA SER A 299 -11.16 0.50 -4.15
C SER A 299 -12.00 0.60 -2.89
N GLY A 300 -13.32 0.60 -3.06
CA GLY A 300 -14.31 0.75 -2.00
C GLY A 300 -14.94 -0.57 -1.57
N GLU A 301 -16.12 -0.46 -0.97
CA GLU A 301 -16.89 -1.59 -0.44
C GLU A 301 -17.37 -2.53 -1.56
N LEU A 302 -17.41 -3.82 -1.25
CA LEU A 302 -18.11 -4.80 -2.06
C LEU A 302 -19.60 -4.66 -1.87
N ARG A 303 -20.34 -4.85 -2.95
CA ARG A 303 -21.79 -4.81 -3.00
C ARG A 303 -22.33 -6.16 -3.45
N ALA A 304 -23.59 -6.40 -3.11
CA ALA A 304 -24.32 -7.56 -3.61
C ALA A 304 -24.21 -7.67 -5.14
N GLY A 305 -24.16 -8.90 -5.65
CA GLY A 305 -24.06 -9.17 -7.09
C GLY A 305 -22.64 -9.12 -7.66
N GLY A 306 -21.61 -9.19 -6.83
CA GLY A 306 -20.23 -9.29 -7.29
C GLY A 306 -19.60 -7.95 -7.65
N LEU A 307 -20.23 -6.84 -7.27
CA LEU A 307 -19.80 -5.50 -7.63
C LEU A 307 -18.84 -4.92 -6.59
N GLU A 308 -17.87 -4.13 -7.04
CA GLU A 308 -17.05 -3.27 -6.20
C GLU A 308 -17.29 -1.81 -6.55
N GLU A 309 -17.37 -0.94 -5.54
CA GLU A 309 -17.34 0.50 -5.78
C GLU A 309 -15.90 0.98 -5.98
N ILE A 310 -15.67 1.77 -7.02
CA ILE A 310 -14.39 2.41 -7.33
C ILE A 310 -14.59 3.92 -7.21
N THR A 311 -13.70 4.58 -6.48
CA THR A 311 -13.65 6.06 -6.40
C THR A 311 -12.30 6.53 -6.87
N CYS A 312 -12.28 7.30 -7.95
CA CYS A 312 -11.09 7.98 -8.44
C CYS A 312 -11.16 9.44 -8.03
N LEU A 313 -10.21 9.89 -7.20
CA LEU A 313 -10.12 11.27 -6.72
C LEU A 313 -8.85 11.93 -7.23
N GLU A 314 -8.89 13.21 -7.51
CA GLU A 314 -7.67 13.99 -7.70
C GLU A 314 -6.73 13.82 -6.51
N ARG A 315 -5.42 13.74 -6.75
CA ARG A 315 -4.43 13.62 -5.68
C ARG A 315 -4.41 14.86 -4.79
N GLU A 316 -4.52 16.03 -5.43
CA GLU A 316 -4.50 17.34 -4.79
C GLU A 316 -5.89 18.02 -4.88
N PRO A 317 -6.26 18.86 -3.89
CA PRO A 317 -7.45 19.70 -3.99
C PRO A 317 -7.39 20.64 -5.19
N ALA A 318 -8.50 20.78 -5.90
CA ALA A 318 -8.57 21.74 -6.99
C ALA A 318 -8.65 23.19 -6.46
N PRO A 319 -8.11 24.17 -7.19
CA PRO A 319 -8.26 25.58 -6.85
C PRO A 319 -9.72 26.02 -6.77
N ASP A 320 -9.99 27.04 -5.96
CA ASP A 320 -11.34 27.61 -5.85
C ASP A 320 -11.83 28.13 -7.21
N GLY A 321 -13.04 27.73 -7.60
CA GLY A 321 -13.66 28.07 -8.88
C GLY A 321 -13.16 27.25 -10.09
N ALA A 322 -12.22 26.32 -9.89
CA ALA A 322 -11.85 25.36 -10.92
C ALA A 322 -12.99 24.36 -11.17
N TRP A 323 -13.16 23.99 -12.43
CA TRP A 323 -14.08 22.94 -12.85
C TRP A 323 -13.40 22.04 -13.87
N LEU A 324 -13.79 20.78 -13.88
CA LEU A 324 -13.29 19.77 -14.79
C LEU A 324 -14.39 18.76 -15.05
N PHE A 325 -14.52 18.31 -16.29
CA PHE A 325 -15.33 17.15 -16.62
C PHE A 325 -14.46 15.91 -16.55
N VAL A 326 -14.99 14.84 -15.96
CA VAL A 326 -14.33 13.53 -15.87
C VAL A 326 -15.27 12.50 -16.47
N ARG A 327 -14.75 11.61 -17.30
CA ARG A 327 -15.48 10.42 -17.77
C ARG A 327 -14.66 9.16 -17.54
N VAL A 328 -15.38 8.07 -17.35
CA VAL A 328 -14.82 6.71 -17.26
C VAL A 328 -15.12 6.02 -18.57
N LEU A 329 -14.09 5.56 -19.26
CA LEU A 329 -14.19 4.82 -20.52
C LEU A 329 -13.79 3.36 -20.28
N PRO A 330 -14.74 2.42 -20.28
CA PRO A 330 -14.40 1.02 -20.31
C PRO A 330 -13.86 0.66 -21.70
N ARG A 331 -12.68 0.03 -21.74
CA ARG A 331 -12.12 -0.57 -22.95
C ARG A 331 -12.07 -2.09 -22.80
N LEU A 332 -12.74 -2.74 -23.74
CA LEU A 332 -12.66 -4.18 -23.96
C LEU A 332 -11.46 -4.49 -24.88
N PRO A 333 -10.88 -5.71 -24.83
CA PRO A 333 -9.75 -6.14 -25.67
C PRO A 333 -10.05 -6.21 -27.17
#